data_AF-A0A4Y2IEU2-F1
#
_entry.id   AF-A0A4Y2IEU2-F1
#
_cell.length_a   1.000
_cell.length_b   1.000
_cell.length_c   1.000
_cell.angle_alpha   90.00
_cell.angle_beta   90.00
_cell.angle_gamma   90.00
#
_symmetry.space_group_name_H-M   'P 1'
#
loop_
_entity.id
_entity.type
_entity.pdbx_description
1 polymer ?
#
loop_
_entity_poly.entity_id
_entity_poly.type
_entity_poly.pdbx_seq_one_letter_code
_entity_poly.pdbx_strand_id
1 'polypeptide(L)'
;MTYLSTCIDRFTRWPEAFPIQDKSVDTIARTFLLGWISRFGVPEKVTSDHGTNFQSNLFSSLSKVLGVEQTRTTAYQPQSNGAVERFHRHLKSALMVHLPENWLDALPMLLLGIGSSFKPDMVTSSAELVHGTTLKLPGENFSNTPVTTSTSSFLQMLRYYAR
;
A
#
# COMPACT_ATOMS: atom_id res chain seq x y z
N MET A 1 5.24 -20.49 1.94
CA MET A 1 5.01 -19.08 2.30
C MET A 1 3.78 -19.02 3.17
N THR A 2 3.90 -18.51 4.39
CA THR A 2 2.82 -18.59 5.40
C THR A 2 2.35 -17.21 5.86
N TYR A 3 3.03 -16.14 5.44
CA TYR A 3 2.79 -14.79 5.92
C TYR A 3 2.75 -13.78 4.79
N LEU A 4 2.00 -12.69 5.01
CA LEU A 4 1.96 -11.50 4.17
C LEU A 4 2.45 -10.30 5.01
N SER A 5 3.46 -9.61 4.50
CA SER A 5 3.80 -8.26 4.95
C SER A 5 2.91 -7.27 4.20
N THR A 6 2.06 -6.55 4.93
CA THR A 6 1.13 -5.59 4.32
C THR A 6 1.51 -4.16 4.64
N CYS A 7 1.44 -3.29 3.65
CA CYS A 7 1.61 -1.85 3.79
C CYS A 7 0.37 -1.14 3.23
N ILE A 8 -0.03 -0.04 3.84
CA ILE A 8 -1.10 0.81 3.31
C ILE A 8 -0.67 2.26 3.42
N ASP A 9 -0.79 3.01 2.33
CA ASP A 9 -0.64 4.45 2.39
C ASP A 9 -1.85 5.06 3.10
N ARG A 10 -1.61 5.93 4.10
CA ARG A 10 -2.69 6.49 4.90
C ARG A 10 -3.55 7.46 4.12
N PHE A 11 -2.98 8.20 3.19
CA PHE A 11 -3.69 9.23 2.46
C PHE A 11 -4.53 8.63 1.33
N THR A 12 -3.87 7.97 0.37
CA THR A 12 -4.50 7.37 -0.82
C THR A 12 -5.24 6.07 -0.52
N ARG A 13 -4.99 5.44 0.64
CA ARG A 13 -5.45 4.08 0.98
C ARG A 13 -4.91 3.01 0.02
N TRP A 14 -3.80 3.28 -0.66
CA TRP A 14 -3.16 2.34 -1.57
C TRP A 14 -2.64 1.11 -0.82
N PRO A 15 -3.11 -0.10 -1.15
CA PRO A 15 -2.67 -1.33 -0.48
C PRO A 15 -1.49 -1.99 -1.20
N GLU A 16 -0.53 -2.48 -0.41
CA GLU A 16 0.52 -3.38 -0.85
C GLU A 16 0.55 -4.60 0.06
N ALA A 17 0.75 -5.79 -0.51
CA ALA A 17 0.91 -7.02 0.23
C ALA A 17 2.00 -7.88 -0.41
N PHE A 18 2.99 -8.26 0.40
CA PHE A 18 4.17 -8.98 -0.04
C PHE A 18 4.21 -10.33 0.68
N PRO A 19 4.20 -11.46 -0.03
CA PRO A 19 4.35 -12.76 0.60
C PRO A 19 5.78 -12.92 1.13
N ILE A 20 5.90 -13.37 2.37
CA ILE A 20 7.18 -13.53 3.08
C ILE A 20 7.31 -14.94 3.66
N GLN A 21 8.55 -15.41 3.81
CA GLN A 21 8.85 -16.76 4.31
C GLN A 21 8.70 -16.84 5.83
N ASP A 22 9.09 -15.78 6.53
CA ASP A 22 9.04 -15.66 7.99
C ASP A 22 8.75 -14.21 8.39
N LYS A 23 8.52 -14.00 9.69
CA LYS A 23 8.33 -12.68 10.28
C LYS A 23 9.65 -12.08 10.81
N SER A 24 10.82 -12.60 10.41
CA SER A 24 12.07 -12.07 10.92
C SER A 24 12.23 -10.60 10.52
N VAL A 25 12.99 -9.88 11.34
CA VAL A 25 13.24 -8.47 11.13
C VAL A 25 13.92 -8.20 9.79
N ASP A 26 14.90 -9.03 9.43
CA ASP A 26 15.65 -8.90 8.17
C ASP A 26 14.70 -9.05 6.97
N THR A 27 13.87 -10.10 6.98
CA THR A 27 12.85 -10.33 5.96
C THR A 27 11.91 -9.12 5.84
N ILE A 28 11.42 -8.57 6.96
CA ILE A 28 10.53 -7.40 6.93
C ILE A 28 11.24 -6.15 6.41
N ALA A 29 12.46 -5.86 6.88
CA ALA A 29 13.24 -4.71 6.46
C ALA A 29 13.55 -4.76 4.95
N ARG A 30 14.01 -5.92 4.47
CA ARG A 30 14.27 -6.17 3.04
C ARG A 30 12.99 -6.07 2.21
N THR A 31 11.89 -6.62 2.69
CA THR A 31 10.59 -6.54 2.01
C THR A 31 10.10 -5.10 1.93
N PHE A 32 10.25 -4.31 2.98
CA PHE A 32 9.88 -2.90 2.98
C PHE A 32 10.72 -2.08 1.99
N LEU A 33 12.04 -2.32 1.96
CA LEU A 33 12.95 -1.69 1.00
C LEU A 33 12.62 -2.04 -0.45
N LEU A 34 12.53 -3.34 -0.76
CA LEU A 34 12.34 -3.81 -2.13
C LEU A 34 10.90 -3.67 -2.61
N GLY A 35 9.93 -3.65 -1.70
CA GLY A 35 8.51 -3.54 -1.99
C GLY A 35 8.04 -2.09 -2.03
N TRP A 36 8.09 -1.39 -0.89
CA TRP A 36 7.54 -0.05 -0.78
C TRP A 36 8.51 1.03 -1.30
N ILE A 37 9.72 1.06 -0.73
CA ILE A 37 10.65 2.17 -0.98
C ILE A 37 11.10 2.21 -2.44
N SER A 38 11.33 1.06 -3.07
CA SER A 38 11.71 0.99 -4.48
C SER A 38 10.63 1.53 -5.44
N ARG A 39 9.36 1.54 -5.03
CA ARG A 39 8.21 1.94 -5.87
C ARG A 39 7.73 3.35 -5.58
N PHE A 40 7.66 3.71 -4.29
CA PHE A 40 7.04 4.95 -3.84
C PHE A 40 8.04 5.92 -3.20
N GLY A 41 9.28 5.48 -2.99
CA GLY A 41 10.28 6.24 -2.25
C GLY A 41 10.13 6.12 -0.74
N VAL A 42 10.91 6.94 -0.02
CA VAL A 42 10.96 6.91 1.44
C VAL A 42 9.78 7.71 2.00
N PRO A 43 8.89 7.10 2.80
CA PRO A 43 7.82 7.84 3.46
C PRO A 43 8.36 8.70 4.60
N GLU A 44 7.71 9.82 4.87
CA GLU A 44 8.06 10.67 6.02
C GLU A 44 7.86 9.93 7.35
N LYS A 45 6.76 9.17 7.47
CA LYS A 45 6.36 8.51 8.71
C LYS A 45 5.87 7.09 8.45
N VAL A 46 6.42 6.13 9.18
CA VAL A 46 5.95 4.73 9.19
C VAL A 46 5.31 4.45 10.53
N THR A 47 4.08 3.93 10.48
CA THR A 47 3.41 3.46 11.69
C THR A 47 3.24 1.96 11.64
N SER A 48 3.78 1.26 12.63
CA SER A 48 3.63 -0.18 12.78
C SER A 48 2.86 -0.52 14.05
N ASP A 49 2.29 -1.72 14.08
CA ASP A 49 1.76 -2.31 15.31
C ASP A 49 2.89 -2.66 16.30
N HIS A 50 2.50 -3.11 17.49
CA HIS A 50 3.42 -3.55 18.53
C HIS A 50 4.11 -4.90 18.21
N GLY A 51 4.08 -5.39 16.98
CA GLY A 51 4.83 -6.59 16.58
C GLY A 51 6.32 -6.44 16.90
N THR A 52 6.90 -7.42 17.60
CA THR A 52 8.30 -7.42 18.05
C THR A 52 9.30 -7.19 16.92
N ASN A 53 8.95 -7.51 15.69
CA ASN A 53 9.83 -7.40 14.54
C ASN A 53 10.08 -5.94 14.11
N PHE A 54 9.08 -5.06 14.29
CA PHE A 54 9.23 -3.62 14.06
C PHE A 54 9.91 -2.90 15.25
N GLN A 55 10.12 -3.60 16.37
CA GLN A 55 10.78 -3.06 17.57
C GLN A 55 12.30 -3.27 17.60
N SER A 56 12.84 -3.95 16.58
CA SER A 56 14.23 -4.35 16.52
C SER A 56 15.19 -3.19 16.25
N ASN A 57 16.44 -3.35 16.71
CA ASN A 57 17.53 -2.41 16.43
C ASN A 57 17.78 -2.22 14.93
N LEU A 58 17.57 -3.27 14.12
CA LEU A 58 17.76 -3.20 12.68
C LEU A 58 16.71 -2.29 12.02
N PHE A 59 15.42 -2.44 12.35
CA PHE A 59 14.39 -1.58 11.77
C PHE A 59 14.57 -0.11 12.22
N SER A 60 14.92 0.11 13.50
CA SER A 60 15.26 1.44 14.00
C SER A 60 16.45 2.06 13.27
N SER A 61 17.51 1.29 13.04
CA SER A 61 18.70 1.76 12.31
C SER A 61 18.37 2.06 10.85
N LEU A 62 17.60 1.19 10.21
CA LEU A 62 17.11 1.41 8.84
C LEU A 62 16.33 2.72 8.73
N SER A 63 15.37 2.96 9.62
CA SER A 63 14.61 4.21 9.58
C SER A 63 15.46 5.44 9.86
N LYS A 64 16.47 5.35 10.73
CA LYS A 64 17.43 6.46 10.93
C LYS A 64 18.22 6.76 9.65
N VAL A 65 18.70 5.72 8.97
CA VAL A 65 19.46 5.88 7.71
C VAL A 65 18.58 6.48 6.61
N LEU A 66 17.31 6.07 6.54
CA LEU A 66 16.36 6.56 5.55
C LEU A 66 15.74 7.92 5.91
N GLY A 67 15.85 8.37 7.17
CA GLY A 67 15.17 9.59 7.64
C GLY A 67 13.67 9.41 7.89
N VAL A 68 13.21 8.19 8.16
CA VAL A 68 11.81 7.86 8.41
C VAL A 68 11.47 8.07 9.89
N GLU A 69 10.40 8.82 10.18
CA GLU A 69 9.82 8.88 11.52
C GLU A 69 9.06 7.58 11.82
N GLN A 70 9.53 6.80 12.79
CA GLN A 70 8.79 5.64 13.26
C GLN A 70 7.81 6.04 14.35
N THR A 71 6.53 5.79 14.12
CA THR A 71 5.47 5.95 15.13
C THR A 71 4.90 4.60 15.51
N ARG A 72 4.60 4.43 16.80
CA ARG A 72 3.98 3.22 17.32
C ARG A 72 2.51 3.50 17.56
N THR A 73 1.62 2.63 17.09
CA THR A 73 0.25 2.63 17.60
C THR A 73 0.29 2.18 19.04
N THR A 74 -0.22 2.99 19.97
CA THR A 74 -0.57 2.50 21.32
C THR A 74 -1.68 1.46 21.18
N ALA A 75 -1.77 0.52 22.13
CA ALA A 75 -2.75 -0.58 22.10
C ALA A 75 -4.23 -0.17 22.01
N TYR A 76 -4.54 1.14 22.01
CA TYR A 76 -5.89 1.69 21.99
C TYR A 76 -6.05 2.90 21.05
N GLN A 77 -5.33 2.96 19.93
CA GLN A 77 -5.51 3.99 18.90
C GLN A 77 -6.22 3.44 17.62
N PRO A 78 -7.51 3.06 17.68
CA PRO A 78 -8.22 2.40 16.59
C PRO A 78 -8.27 3.23 15.29
N GLN A 79 -8.16 4.56 15.37
CA GLN A 79 -8.05 5.41 14.19
C GLN A 79 -6.73 5.23 13.43
N SER A 80 -5.65 4.92 14.14
CA SER A 80 -4.33 4.77 13.53
C SER A 80 -4.12 3.40 12.90
N ASN A 81 -4.81 2.36 13.36
CA ASN A 81 -4.69 1.00 12.80
C ASN A 81 -5.92 0.57 11.98
N GLY A 82 -7.04 1.28 12.09
CA GLY A 82 -8.30 0.89 11.45
C GLY A 82 -8.22 0.80 9.92
N ALA A 83 -7.33 1.55 9.26
CA ALA A 83 -7.11 1.45 7.83
C ALA A 83 -6.49 0.10 7.43
N VAL A 84 -5.45 -0.34 8.14
CA VAL A 84 -4.79 -1.63 7.86
C VAL A 84 -5.69 -2.80 8.23
N GLU A 85 -6.45 -2.69 9.31
CA GLU A 85 -7.41 -3.72 9.73
C GLU A 85 -8.57 -3.86 8.73
N ARG A 86 -9.12 -2.75 8.24
CA ARG A 86 -10.12 -2.76 7.16
C ARG A 86 -9.55 -3.40 5.90
N PHE A 87 -8.32 -3.06 5.54
CA PHE A 87 -7.62 -3.66 4.41
C PHE A 87 -7.46 -5.17 4.61
N HIS A 88 -7.00 -5.64 5.77
CA HIS A 88 -6.86 -7.06 6.07
C HIS A 88 -8.19 -7.82 5.95
N ARG A 89 -9.30 -7.23 6.42
CA ARG A 89 -10.62 -7.84 6.25
C ARG A 89 -10.99 -7.98 4.77
N HIS A 90 -10.83 -6.91 3.99
CA HIS A 90 -11.14 -6.94 2.56
C HIS A 90 -10.26 -7.94 1.81
N LEU A 91 -8.95 -7.94 2.06
CA LEU A 91 -8.00 -8.85 1.45
C LEU A 91 -8.32 -10.31 1.78
N LYS A 92 -8.65 -10.63 3.04
CA LYS A 92 -9.06 -11.98 3.44
C LYS A 92 -10.31 -12.44 2.72
N SER A 93 -11.35 -11.58 2.67
CA SER A 93 -12.58 -11.89 1.96
C SER A 93 -12.33 -12.16 0.47
N ALA A 94 -11.50 -11.33 -0.18
CA ALA A 94 -11.14 -11.53 -1.58
C ALA A 94 -10.35 -12.82 -1.81
N LEU A 95 -9.36 -13.12 -0.95
CA LEU A 95 -8.58 -14.36 -1.04
C LEU A 95 -9.44 -15.62 -0.82
N MET A 96 -10.44 -15.57 0.07
CA MET A 96 -11.34 -16.70 0.32
C MET A 96 -12.19 -17.08 -0.91
N VAL A 97 -12.51 -16.12 -1.77
CA VAL A 97 -13.26 -16.37 -3.02
C VAL A 97 -12.41 -17.12 -4.04
N HIS A 98 -11.09 -16.92 -4.05
CA HIS A 98 -10.22 -17.43 -5.12
C HIS A 98 -9.70 -18.88 -4.95
N LEU A 99 -10.12 -19.62 -3.90
CA LEU A 99 -9.75 -21.02 -3.61
C LEU A 99 -8.22 -21.28 -3.49
N PRO A 100 -7.80 -22.24 -2.64
CA PRO A 100 -6.53 -22.10 -1.89
C PRO A 100 -5.24 -22.41 -2.65
N GLU A 101 -5.27 -23.08 -3.81
CA GLU A 101 -4.03 -23.64 -4.38
C GLU A 101 -3.12 -22.58 -5.00
N ASN A 102 -3.65 -21.52 -5.61
CA ASN A 102 -2.85 -20.49 -6.31
C ASN A 102 -3.18 -19.06 -5.89
N TRP A 103 -3.52 -18.84 -4.62
CA TRP A 103 -3.86 -17.50 -4.12
C TRP A 103 -2.73 -16.47 -4.32
N LEU A 104 -1.47 -16.93 -4.39
CA LEU A 104 -0.30 -16.10 -4.68
C LEU A 104 -0.36 -15.50 -6.09
N ASP A 105 -0.82 -16.26 -7.08
CA ASP A 105 -0.96 -15.80 -8.47
C ASP A 105 -2.11 -14.81 -8.61
N ALA A 106 -3.16 -14.99 -7.80
CA ALA A 106 -4.30 -14.08 -7.75
C ALA A 106 -3.98 -12.76 -7.00
N LEU A 107 -2.98 -12.76 -6.10
CA LEU A 107 -2.71 -11.63 -5.21
C LEU A 107 -2.48 -10.29 -5.95
N PRO A 108 -1.67 -10.20 -7.02
CA PRO A 108 -1.50 -8.94 -7.75
C PRO A 108 -2.81 -8.42 -8.35
N MET A 109 -3.63 -9.32 -8.90
CA MET A 109 -4.94 -8.98 -9.47
C MET A 109 -5.94 -8.52 -8.40
N LEU A 110 -5.91 -9.14 -7.23
CA LEU A 110 -6.71 -8.73 -6.08
C LEU A 110 -6.32 -7.33 -5.58
N LEU A 111 -5.02 -7.07 -5.43
CA LEU A 111 -4.54 -5.75 -5.03
C LEU A 111 -4.91 -4.67 -6.05
N LEU A 112 -4.81 -4.96 -7.36
CA LEU A 112 -5.26 -4.07 -8.42
C LEU A 112 -6.76 -3.75 -8.29
N GLY A 113 -7.59 -4.77 -8.06
CA GLY A 113 -9.02 -4.60 -7.85
C GLY A 113 -9.35 -3.75 -6.63
N ILE A 114 -8.71 -4.03 -5.48
CA ILE A 114 -8.91 -3.26 -4.24
C ILE A 114 -8.43 -1.81 -4.40
N GLY A 115 -7.31 -1.59 -5.08
CA GLY A 115 -6.76 -0.27 -5.35
C GLY A 115 -7.63 0.57 -6.28
N SER A 116 -8.19 -0.07 -7.32
CA SER A 116 -8.98 0.60 -8.36
C SER A 116 -10.47 0.71 -8.04
N SER A 117 -10.95 -0.01 -7.03
CA SER A 117 -12.34 0.09 -6.56
C SER A 117 -12.64 1.50 -6.04
N PHE A 118 -13.80 2.03 -6.46
CA PHE A 118 -14.33 3.31 -6.00
C PHE A 118 -14.63 3.26 -4.50
N LYS A 119 -14.17 4.28 -3.76
CA LYS A 119 -14.34 4.40 -2.31
C LYS A 119 -15.29 5.56 -2.03
N PRO A 120 -16.55 5.31 -1.60
CA PRO A 120 -17.54 6.37 -1.40
C PRO A 120 -17.12 7.42 -0.38
N ASP A 121 -16.35 7.04 0.64
CA ASP A 121 -15.83 7.94 1.68
C ASP A 121 -14.76 8.90 1.15
N MET A 122 -14.07 8.55 0.07
CA MET A 122 -13.06 9.39 -0.59
C MET A 122 -13.58 10.04 -1.88
N VAL A 123 -14.73 9.59 -2.39
CA VAL A 123 -15.30 9.99 -3.69
C VAL A 123 -14.32 9.77 -4.85
N THR A 124 -13.40 8.81 -4.71
CA THR A 124 -12.38 8.45 -5.72
C THR A 124 -11.87 7.03 -5.45
N SER A 125 -10.97 6.52 -6.30
CA SER A 125 -10.24 5.27 -6.07
C SER A 125 -8.83 5.56 -5.54
N SER A 126 -8.21 4.56 -4.90
CA SER A 126 -6.82 4.70 -4.46
C SER A 126 -5.86 4.81 -5.64
N ALA A 127 -6.15 4.05 -6.71
CA ALA A 127 -5.45 4.11 -7.97
C ALA A 127 -5.42 5.52 -8.57
N GLU A 128 -6.58 6.18 -8.60
CA GLU A 128 -6.70 7.54 -9.11
C GLU A 128 -5.92 8.55 -8.27
N LEU A 129 -5.89 8.40 -6.95
CA LEU A 129 -5.08 9.27 -6.09
C LEU A 129 -3.57 9.07 -6.24
N VAL A 130 -3.12 7.82 -6.42
CA VAL A 130 -1.69 7.51 -6.58
C VAL A 130 -1.17 7.92 -7.96
N HIS A 131 -1.94 7.63 -9.01
CA HIS A 131 -1.50 7.81 -10.40
C HIS A 131 -2.02 9.11 -11.02
N GLY A 132 -2.93 9.81 -10.35
CA GLY A 132 -3.64 10.99 -10.86
C GLY A 132 -4.61 10.68 -12.00
N THR A 133 -4.91 9.40 -12.24
CA THR A 133 -5.84 8.92 -13.26
C THR A 133 -6.34 7.52 -12.92
N THR A 134 -7.50 7.14 -13.43
CA THR A 134 -8.00 5.77 -13.27
C THR A 134 -7.10 4.77 -13.99
N LEU A 135 -6.80 3.66 -13.33
CA LEU A 135 -6.07 2.56 -13.95
C LEU A 135 -7.00 1.80 -14.88
N LYS A 136 -6.50 1.45 -16.07
CA LYS A 136 -7.19 0.54 -16.98
C LYS A 136 -7.13 -0.87 -16.44
N LEU A 137 -8.28 -1.51 -16.27
CA LEU A 137 -8.37 -2.87 -15.78
C LEU A 137 -8.34 -3.88 -16.93
N PRO A 138 -7.83 -5.11 -16.71
CA PRO A 138 -7.93 -6.16 -17.71
C PRO A 138 -9.39 -6.38 -18.13
N GLY A 139 -9.65 -6.28 -19.43
CA GLY A 139 -11.00 -6.35 -20.00
C GLY A 139 -11.61 -5.00 -20.40
N GLU A 140 -10.98 -3.87 -20.04
CA GLU A 140 -11.38 -2.55 -20.54
C GLU A 140 -10.75 -2.24 -21.90
N ASN A 141 -11.57 -1.80 -22.86
CA ASN A 141 -11.10 -1.41 -24.20
C ASN A 141 -10.39 -0.03 -24.16
N PHE A 142 -9.43 0.18 -25.07
CA PHE A 142 -8.81 1.49 -25.24
C PHE A 142 -9.83 2.50 -25.80
N SER A 143 -10.33 3.41 -24.95
CA SER A 143 -10.97 4.64 -25.40
C SER A 143 -9.89 5.65 -25.81
N ASN A 144 -9.97 6.14 -27.04
CA ASN A 144 -9.04 7.11 -27.60
C ASN A 144 -9.49 8.54 -27.21
N THR A 145 -9.54 8.82 -25.91
CA THR A 145 -9.89 10.16 -25.42
C THR A 145 -8.63 11.04 -25.45
N PRO A 146 -8.59 12.12 -26.26
CA PRO A 146 -7.42 12.98 -26.31
C PRO A 146 -7.21 13.65 -24.94
N VAL A 147 -6.03 13.48 -24.36
CA VAL A 147 -5.64 14.16 -23.11
C VAL A 147 -5.39 15.63 -23.41
N THR A 148 -6.26 16.51 -22.92
CA THR A 148 -6.19 17.96 -23.15
C THR A 148 -5.28 18.69 -22.15
N THR A 149 -4.88 18.05 -21.06
CA THR A 149 -4.10 18.67 -19.99
C THR A 149 -2.60 18.64 -20.31
N SER A 150 -1.95 19.80 -20.28
CA SER A 150 -0.50 19.88 -20.44
C SER A 150 0.23 19.16 -19.30
N THR A 151 1.35 18.50 -19.60
CA THR A 151 2.13 17.74 -18.61
C THR A 151 2.58 18.63 -17.44
N SER A 152 2.95 19.88 -17.71
CA SER A 152 3.39 20.84 -16.70
C SER A 152 2.28 21.21 -15.71
N SER A 153 1.06 21.48 -16.20
CA SER A 153 -0.08 21.79 -15.33
C SER A 153 -0.47 20.61 -14.44
N PHE A 154 -0.43 19.39 -14.98
CA PHE A 154 -0.74 18.18 -14.20
C PHE A 154 0.30 17.94 -13.10
N LEU A 155 1.60 18.05 -13.41
CA LEU A 155 2.67 17.89 -12.43
C LEU A 155 2.59 18.93 -11.30
N GLN A 156 2.20 20.16 -11.61
CA GLN A 156 2.04 21.21 -10.60
C GLN A 156 0.87 20.91 -9.66
N MET A 157 -0.25 20.42 -10.19
CA MET A 157 -1.40 20.00 -9.40
C MET A 157 -1.03 18.81 -8.50
N LEU A 158 -0.36 17.80 -9.05
CA LEU A 158 0.03 16.61 -8.30
C LEU A 158 1.00 16.95 -7.15
N ARG A 159 1.98 17.84 -7.39
CA ARG A 159 2.90 18.33 -6.35
C ARG A 159 2.23 19.12 -5.23
N TYR A 160 1.12 19.80 -5.53
CA TYR A 160 0.38 20.57 -4.53
C TYR A 160 -0.40 19.66 -3.57
N TYR A 161 -0.96 18.56 -4.08
CA TYR A 161 -1.82 17.66 -3.30
C TYR A 161 -1.10 16.44 -2.71
N ALA A 162 0.04 16.03 -3.27
CA ALA A 162 0.78 14.82 -2.84
C ALA A 162 1.95 15.10 -1.86
N ARG A 163 2.00 16.28 -1.25
CA ARG A 163 2.94 16.61 -0.16
C ARG A 163 2.23 16.60 1.18
#